data_AF-D0VHQ6-F1
#
_entry.id   AF-D0VHQ6-F1
#
_cell.length_a   1.000
_cell.length_b   1.000
_cell.length_c   1.000
_cell.angle_alpha   90.00
_cell.angle_beta   90.00
_cell.angle_gamma   90.00
#
_symmetry.space_group_name_H-M   'P 1'
#
loop_
_entity.id
_entity.type
_entity.pdbx_description
1 polymer ?
#
loop_
_entity_poly.entity_id
_entity_poly.type
_entity_poly.pdbx_seq_one_letter_code
_entity_poly.pdbx_strand_id
1 'polypeptide(L)'
;ERITSDKLVTFIDDFDMDITNALYLDETEIHNKKSDMTFVARTRRLNNQPFKVTIDVISEKAVDAVVRIFIGPKYDCMGRLLNVNDKRLDMLEIDSFIYKLDTGKNTIIRNSHEMHDVIGDRPWTRRFMDYTADVNGGVDKVVDSYWYKQRLGIPRRLL
;
A
#
# COMPACT_ATOMS: atom_id res chain seq x y z
N GLU A 1 23.57 7.61 11.67
CA GLU A 1 23.81 6.92 12.94
C GLU A 1 22.54 6.51 13.69
N ARG A 2 21.37 7.11 13.46
CA ARG A 2 20.16 6.82 14.23
C ARG A 2 18.98 6.50 13.32
N ILE A 3 18.19 5.50 13.70
CA ILE A 3 16.91 5.17 13.07
C ILE A 3 15.84 5.29 14.16
N THR A 4 14.77 6.02 13.87
CA THR A 4 13.60 6.14 14.74
C THR A 4 12.34 5.91 13.92
N SER A 5 11.37 5.23 14.52
CA SER A 5 10.05 5.02 13.90
C SER A 5 8.97 5.53 14.84
N ASP A 6 7.86 5.95 14.24
CA ASP A 6 6.62 6.15 14.99
C ASP A 6 6.09 4.81 15.53
N LYS A 7 5.07 4.89 16.37
CA LYS A 7 4.40 3.71 16.92
C LYS A 7 3.73 2.93 15.79
N LEU A 8 4.14 1.68 15.61
CA LEU A 8 3.51 0.76 14.66
C LEU A 8 2.27 0.16 15.33
N VAL A 9 1.10 0.46 14.78
CA VAL A 9 -0.20 0.02 15.32
C VAL A 9 -1.01 -0.61 14.20
N THR A 10 -1.43 -1.86 14.41
CA THR A 10 -2.37 -2.56 13.55
C THR A 10 -3.73 -2.66 14.22
N PHE A 11 -4.78 -2.67 13.41
CA PHE A 11 -6.17 -2.82 13.85
C PHE A 11 -6.97 -3.53 12.75
N ILE A 12 -8.17 -3.98 13.10
CA ILE A 12 -9.08 -4.60 12.15
C ILE A 12 -10.21 -3.62 11.86
N ASP A 13 -10.43 -3.33 10.58
CA ASP A 13 -11.53 -2.50 10.10
C ASP A 13 -12.55 -3.29 9.29
N ASP A 14 -13.75 -2.73 9.19
CA ASP A 14 -14.80 -3.25 8.33
C ASP A 14 -14.61 -2.71 6.91
N PHE A 15 -14.65 -3.61 5.93
CA PHE A 15 -14.48 -3.31 4.52
C PHE A 15 -15.64 -3.88 3.71
N ASP A 16 -16.28 -3.00 2.96
CA ASP A 16 -17.45 -3.29 2.14
C ASP A 16 -17.02 -3.56 0.69
N MET A 17 -17.43 -4.70 0.14
CA MET A 17 -17.16 -5.15 -1.22
C MET A 17 -18.46 -5.34 -1.99
N ASP A 18 -18.54 -4.77 -3.19
CA ASP A 18 -19.65 -4.99 -4.11
C ASP A 18 -19.62 -6.42 -4.66
N ILE A 19 -20.69 -7.18 -4.42
CA ILE A 19 -20.88 -8.56 -4.87
C ILE A 19 -22.09 -8.70 -5.80
N THR A 20 -22.61 -7.60 -6.35
CA THR A 20 -23.80 -7.58 -7.21
C THR A 20 -23.65 -8.54 -8.41
N ASN A 21 -22.44 -8.68 -8.95
CA ASN A 21 -22.13 -9.59 -10.07
C ASN A 21 -22.24 -11.09 -9.72
N ALA A 22 -22.37 -11.45 -8.45
CA ALA A 22 -22.52 -12.84 -8.02
C ALA A 22 -23.99 -13.31 -8.02
N LEU A 23 -24.94 -12.40 -8.24
CA LEU A 23 -26.36 -12.69 -8.22
C LEU A 23 -26.92 -12.79 -9.64
N TYR A 24 -28.00 -13.56 -9.77
CA TYR A 24 -28.78 -13.59 -10.99
C TYR A 24 -29.64 -12.33 -11.07
N LEU A 25 -29.71 -11.77 -12.27
CA LEU A 25 -30.55 -10.61 -12.58
C LEU A 25 -31.92 -11.08 -13.08
N ASP A 26 -32.96 -10.35 -12.74
CA ASP A 26 -34.30 -10.57 -13.29
C ASP A 26 -34.35 -10.19 -14.79
N GLU A 27 -35.33 -10.70 -15.54
CA GLU A 27 -35.44 -10.44 -16.98
C GLU A 27 -35.45 -8.94 -17.30
N THR A 28 -36.13 -8.13 -16.48
CA THR A 28 -36.18 -6.67 -16.61
C THR A 28 -34.82 -6.00 -16.39
N GLU A 29 -34.04 -6.48 -15.41
CA GLU A 29 -32.70 -5.98 -15.11
C GLU A 29 -31.69 -6.38 -16.21
N ILE A 30 -31.85 -7.60 -16.77
CA ILE A 30 -31.06 -8.07 -17.93
C ILE A 30 -31.31 -7.16 -19.14
N HIS A 31 -32.58 -6.84 -19.43
CA HIS A 31 -32.93 -5.92 -20.51
C HIS A 31 -32.33 -4.52 -20.31
N ASN A 32 -32.36 -4.02 -19.07
CA ASN A 32 -31.79 -2.71 -18.70
C ASN A 32 -30.26 -2.73 -18.54
N LYS A 33 -29.61 -3.91 -18.61
CA LYS A 33 -28.16 -4.14 -18.43
C LYS A 33 -27.62 -3.54 -17.12
N LYS A 34 -28.47 -3.41 -16.11
CA LYS A 34 -28.15 -2.74 -14.86
C LYS A 34 -29.01 -3.38 -13.77
N SER A 35 -28.37 -3.71 -12.65
CA SER A 35 -29.12 -4.11 -11.45
C SER A 35 -29.69 -2.87 -10.75
N ASP A 36 -30.91 -3.03 -10.26
CA ASP A 36 -31.62 -1.99 -9.51
C ASP A 36 -31.11 -1.88 -8.07
N MET A 37 -30.62 -2.99 -7.50
CA MET A 37 -30.09 -3.05 -6.14
C MET A 37 -28.57 -3.32 -6.14
N THR A 38 -27.85 -2.70 -5.21
CA THR A 38 -26.43 -3.00 -4.99
C THR A 38 -26.29 -3.92 -3.79
N PHE A 39 -25.67 -5.08 -4.01
CA PHE A 39 -25.41 -6.04 -2.95
C PHE A 39 -23.98 -5.94 -2.47
N VAL A 40 -23.81 -5.82 -1.16
CA VAL A 40 -22.53 -5.54 -0.52
C VAL A 40 -22.22 -6.61 0.53
N ALA A 41 -21.04 -7.20 0.44
CA ALA A 41 -20.49 -8.06 1.47
C ALA A 41 -19.57 -7.25 2.38
N ARG A 42 -19.82 -7.33 3.70
CA ARG A 42 -18.93 -6.74 4.71
C ARG A 42 -17.93 -7.79 5.19
N THR A 43 -16.65 -7.43 5.13
CA THR A 43 -15.54 -8.28 5.58
C THR A 43 -14.70 -7.52 6.60
N ARG A 44 -14.05 -8.24 7.52
CA ARG A 44 -13.12 -7.64 8.48
C ARG A 44 -11.69 -7.82 7.96
N ARG A 45 -10.96 -6.72 7.76
CA ARG A 45 -9.62 -6.73 7.16
C ARG A 45 -8.61 -6.09 8.10
N LEU A 46 -7.37 -6.56 8.04
CA LEU A 46 -6.26 -5.94 8.74
C LEU A 46 -5.96 -4.56 8.12
N ASN A 47 -5.62 -3.60 8.97
CA ASN A 47 -5.16 -2.27 8.60
C ASN A 47 -4.09 -1.77 9.59
N ASN A 48 -3.35 -0.73 9.21
CA ASN A 48 -2.32 -0.09 10.02
C ASN A 48 -2.55 1.42 10.09
N GLN A 49 -2.04 2.04 11.16
CA GLN A 49 -1.94 3.50 11.24
C GLN A 49 -0.73 3.98 10.42
N PRO A 50 -0.83 5.12 9.71
CA PRO A 50 0.30 5.70 9.01
C PRO A 50 1.44 5.99 9.99
N PHE A 51 2.66 5.63 9.60
CA PHE A 51 3.85 5.80 10.42
C PHE A 51 4.97 6.43 9.61
N LYS A 52 5.90 7.09 10.30
CA LYS A 52 7.11 7.65 9.70
C LYS A 52 8.35 6.93 10.19
N VAL A 53 9.31 6.76 9.29
CA VAL A 53 10.67 6.30 9.59
C VAL A 53 11.60 7.48 9.37
N THR A 54 12.31 7.87 10.42
CA THR A 54 13.33 8.93 10.38
C THR A 54 14.71 8.29 10.48
N ILE A 55 15.54 8.53 9.48
CA ILE A 55 16.89 7.98 9.36
C ILE A 55 17.86 9.16 9.32
N ASP A 56 18.72 9.25 10.34
CA ASP A 56 19.82 10.19 10.37
C ASP A 56 21.07 9.52 9.80
N VAL A 57 21.67 10.10 8.77
CA VAL A 57 22.90 9.61 8.12
C VAL A 57 23.90 10.76 8.01
N ILE A 58 25.19 10.47 8.19
CA ILE A 58 26.26 11.43 7.94
C ILE A 58 27.01 10.96 6.70
N SER A 59 27.19 11.84 5.72
CA SER A 59 27.95 11.56 4.50
C SER A 59 29.17 12.47 4.41
N GLU A 60 30.32 11.93 4.05
CA GLU A 60 31.54 12.73 3.83
C GLU A 60 31.53 13.45 2.47
N LYS A 61 30.71 12.99 1.53
CA LYS A 61 30.62 13.51 0.16
C LYS A 61 29.18 13.56 -0.31
N ALA A 62 28.87 14.48 -1.21
CA ALA A 62 27.59 14.51 -1.89
C ALA A 62 27.51 13.34 -2.89
N VAL A 63 26.58 12.40 -2.68
CA VAL A 63 26.45 11.18 -3.48
C VAL A 63 24.99 10.69 -3.52
N ASP A 64 24.59 10.13 -4.65
CA ASP A 64 23.31 9.45 -4.79
C ASP A 64 23.40 8.06 -4.14
N ALA A 65 22.55 7.80 -3.15
CA ALA A 65 22.49 6.53 -2.43
C ALA A 65 21.15 5.84 -2.63
N VAL A 66 21.14 4.52 -2.54
CA VAL A 66 19.91 3.72 -2.50
C VAL A 66 19.66 3.32 -1.05
N VAL A 67 18.52 3.72 -0.51
CA VAL A 67 18.07 3.34 0.83
C VAL A 67 17.11 2.17 0.69
N ARG A 68 17.38 1.08 1.41
CA ARG A 68 16.50 -0.10 1.48
C ARG A 68 16.12 -0.37 2.92
N ILE A 69 14.83 -0.56 3.16
CA ILE A 69 14.25 -0.81 4.48
C ILE A 69 13.66 -2.20 4.48
N PHE A 70 14.06 -3.02 5.46
CA PHE A 70 13.57 -4.38 5.63
C PHE A 70 12.95 -4.56 7.02
N ILE A 71 11.89 -5.37 7.09
CA ILE A 71 11.32 -5.88 8.33
C ILE A 71 11.57 -7.37 8.44
N GLY A 72 11.82 -7.85 9.65
CA GLY A 72 12.06 -9.27 9.87
C GLY A 72 11.89 -9.67 11.33
N PRO A 73 11.85 -10.98 11.61
CA PRO A 73 11.67 -11.48 12.96
C PRO A 73 12.89 -11.15 13.84
N LYS A 74 12.63 -10.73 15.07
CA LYS A 74 13.68 -10.57 16.10
C LYS A 74 13.97 -11.88 16.82
N TYR A 75 12.92 -12.65 17.09
CA TYR A 75 12.97 -13.91 17.83
C TYR A 75 12.38 -15.04 17.00
N ASP A 76 12.85 -16.26 17.25
CA ASP A 76 12.26 -17.46 16.68
C ASP A 76 10.98 -17.89 17.44
N CYS A 77 10.35 -18.98 17.00
CA CYS A 77 9.15 -19.53 17.63
C CYS A 77 9.36 -20.01 19.08
N MET A 78 10.61 -20.19 19.51
CA MET A 78 11.00 -20.55 20.88
C MET A 78 11.43 -19.33 21.71
N GLY A 79 11.37 -18.12 21.16
CA GLY A 79 11.77 -16.87 21.84
C GLY A 79 13.28 -16.61 21.84
N ARG A 80 14.09 -17.35 21.08
CA ARG A 80 15.54 -17.15 20.98
C ARG A 80 15.86 -16.04 19.99
N LEU A 81 16.88 -15.25 20.26
CA LEU A 81 17.33 -14.18 19.38
C LEU A 81 17.94 -14.77 18.10
N LEU A 82 17.45 -14.35 16.93
CA LEU A 82 17.96 -14.80 15.64
C LEU A 82 19.24 -14.05 15.23
N ASN A 83 20.23 -14.79 14.73
CA ASN A 83 21.38 -14.19 14.08
C ASN A 83 20.97 -13.60 12.71
N VAL A 84 21.73 -12.62 12.23
CA VAL A 84 21.53 -11.96 10.93
C VAL A 84 21.58 -12.98 9.79
N ASN A 85 22.53 -13.92 9.83
CA ASN A 85 22.63 -14.95 8.80
C ASN A 85 21.41 -15.86 8.74
N ASP A 86 20.79 -16.17 9.88
CA ASP A 86 19.65 -17.08 9.94
C ASP A 86 18.39 -16.39 9.42
N LYS A 87 18.14 -15.14 9.85
CA LYS A 87 16.94 -14.40 9.46
C LYS A 87 16.99 -13.74 8.08
N ARG A 88 18.14 -13.76 7.38
CA ARG A 88 18.33 -13.02 6.11
C ARG A 88 17.28 -13.37 5.04
N LEU A 89 16.79 -14.62 5.04
CA LEU A 89 15.78 -15.11 4.09
C LEU A 89 14.34 -14.80 4.55
N ASP A 90 14.16 -14.47 5.82
CA ASP A 90 12.87 -14.14 6.43
C ASP A 90 12.63 -12.62 6.50
N MET A 91 13.54 -11.82 5.94
CA MET A 91 13.39 -10.37 5.87
C MET A 91 12.57 -9.96 4.66
N LEU A 92 11.48 -9.23 4.89
CA LEU A 92 10.65 -8.64 3.86
C LEU A 92 11.12 -7.21 3.58
N GLU A 93 11.33 -6.89 2.30
CA GLU A 93 11.60 -5.52 1.85
C GLU A 93 10.32 -4.69 1.95
N ILE A 94 10.38 -3.56 2.66
CA ILE A 94 9.27 -2.62 2.82
C ILE A 94 9.40 -1.45 1.85
N ASP A 95 10.61 -0.93 1.66
CA ASP A 95 10.83 0.26 0.84
C ASP A 95 12.23 0.28 0.23
N SER A 96 12.31 0.88 -0.96
CA SER A 96 13.53 1.01 -1.75
C SER A 96 13.45 2.30 -2.56
N PHE A 97 14.33 3.25 -2.30
CA PHE A 97 14.33 4.53 -2.98
C PHE A 97 15.72 5.14 -3.11
N ILE A 98 15.87 5.99 -4.12
CA ILE A 98 17.08 6.77 -4.36
C ILE A 98 16.97 8.06 -3.55
N TYR A 99 18.03 8.40 -2.81
CA TYR A 99 18.14 9.62 -2.05
C TYR A 99 19.49 10.28 -2.32
N LYS A 100 19.47 11.58 -2.59
CA LYS A 100 20.70 12.37 -2.78
C LYS A 100 21.20 12.81 -1.41
N LEU A 101 22.33 12.27 -0.99
CA LEU A 101 22.96 12.66 0.27
C LEU A 101 23.83 13.89 0.02
N ASP A 102 23.71 14.90 0.87
CA ASP A 102 24.61 16.04 0.92
C ASP A 102 25.79 15.77 1.87
N THR A 103 26.89 16.51 1.72
CA THR A 103 28.02 16.44 2.66
C THR A 103 27.59 16.93 4.04
N GLY A 104 27.86 16.13 5.08
CA GLY A 104 27.47 16.41 6.46
C GLY A 104 26.27 15.57 6.92
N LYS A 105 25.44 16.14 7.78
CA LYS A 105 24.30 15.44 8.40
C LYS A 105 23.05 15.55 7.51
N ASN A 106 22.48 14.40 7.18
CA ASN A 106 21.24 14.25 6.42
C ASN A 106 20.19 13.57 7.30
N THR A 107 18.95 14.08 7.28
CA THR A 107 17.81 13.50 8.01
C THR A 107 16.73 13.15 7.00
N ILE A 108 16.56 11.85 6.75
CA ILE A 108 15.60 11.30 5.80
C ILE A 108 14.32 10.97 6.57
N ILE A 109 13.19 11.55 6.15
CA ILE A 109 11.88 11.27 6.75
C ILE A 109 11.02 10.59 5.68
N ARG A 110 10.63 9.34 5.95
CA ARG A 110 9.87 8.52 5.01
C ARG A 110 8.52 8.12 5.59
N ASN A 111 7.44 8.46 4.89
CA ASN A 111 6.08 8.11 5.28
C ASN A 111 5.70 6.73 4.71
N SER A 112 4.98 5.91 5.49
CA SER A 112 4.49 4.61 5.04
C SER A 112 3.63 4.66 3.76
N HIS A 113 2.99 5.79 3.49
CA HIS A 113 2.21 6.00 2.27
C HIS A 113 3.04 6.20 1.00
N GLU A 114 4.29 6.62 1.13
CA GLU A 114 5.18 6.92 0.01
C GLU A 114 6.11 5.76 -0.32
N MET A 115 6.07 4.69 0.49
CA MET A 115 6.90 3.51 0.32
C MET A 115 6.65 2.84 -1.04
N HIS A 116 7.73 2.27 -1.57
CA HIS A 116 7.74 1.65 -2.88
C HIS A 116 6.85 0.41 -2.93
N ASP A 117 6.21 0.17 -4.07
CA ASP A 117 5.34 -0.99 -4.34
C ASP A 117 4.15 -1.13 -3.37
N VAL A 118 3.71 -0.01 -2.77
CA VAL A 118 2.56 0.05 -1.87
C VAL A 118 1.35 0.66 -2.58
N ILE A 119 0.26 -0.10 -2.67
CA ILE A 119 -0.96 0.33 -3.36
C ILE A 119 -2.11 0.63 -2.39
N GLY A 120 -2.94 1.61 -2.75
CA GLY A 120 -4.20 1.86 -2.05
C GLY A 120 -5.24 0.78 -2.34
N ASP A 121 -6.38 0.86 -1.64
CA ASP A 121 -7.51 -0.01 -1.96
C ASP A 121 -8.15 0.33 -3.30
N ARG A 122 -8.62 -0.72 -3.96
CA ARG A 122 -9.29 -0.60 -5.24
C ARG A 122 -10.70 -0.04 -5.05
N PRO A 123 -11.14 0.87 -5.93
CA PRO A 123 -12.48 1.40 -5.86
C PRO A 123 -13.43 0.35 -6.43
N TRP A 124 -14.72 0.47 -6.10
CA TRP A 124 -15.72 -0.38 -6.73
C TRP A 124 -15.83 -0.05 -8.22
N THR A 125 -16.06 -1.07 -9.05
CA THR A 125 -16.22 -0.91 -10.50
C THR A 125 -17.29 0.12 -10.83
N ARG A 126 -18.41 0.10 -10.11
CA ARG A 126 -19.49 1.07 -10.32
C ARG A 126 -19.03 2.51 -10.07
N ARG A 127 -18.32 2.75 -8.97
CA ARG A 127 -17.74 4.07 -8.64
C ARG A 127 -16.76 4.52 -9.72
N PHE A 128 -15.97 3.58 -10.25
CA PHE A 128 -15.07 3.85 -11.36
C PHE A 128 -15.83 4.28 -12.62
N MET A 129 -16.92 3.58 -12.98
CA MET A 129 -17.75 3.94 -14.13
C MET A 129 -18.42 5.31 -13.96
N ASP A 130 -18.93 5.63 -12.77
CA ASP A 130 -19.52 6.94 -12.47
C ASP A 130 -18.49 8.07 -12.65
N TYR A 131 -17.26 7.89 -12.14
CA TYR A 131 -16.16 8.85 -12.35
C TYR A 131 -15.81 9.04 -13.83
N THR A 132 -15.83 7.98 -14.64
CA THR A 132 -15.54 8.10 -16.07
C THR A 132 -16.63 8.81 -16.87
N ALA A 133 -17.87 8.78 -16.40
CA ALA A 133 -19.00 9.45 -17.04
C ALA A 133 -19.05 10.97 -16.72
N ASP A 134 -18.67 11.36 -15.49
CA ASP A 134 -18.70 12.75 -15.03
C ASP A 134 -17.53 13.61 -15.56
N VAL A 135 -16.39 13.00 -15.86
CA VAL A 135 -15.23 13.72 -16.38
C VAL A 135 -15.40 13.89 -17.90
N ASN A 136 -15.83 15.08 -18.34
CA ASN A 136 -15.89 15.55 -19.74
C ASN A 136 -14.55 15.47 -20.54
N GLY A 137 -13.53 14.79 -20.02
CA GLY A 137 -12.18 14.70 -20.53
C GLY A 137 -11.64 13.28 -20.52
N GLY A 138 -12.32 12.36 -21.20
CA GLY A 138 -11.80 11.08 -21.67
C GLY A 138 -11.49 10.03 -20.60
N VAL A 139 -12.03 8.83 -20.79
CA VAL A 139 -11.73 7.61 -20.01
C VAL A 139 -10.21 7.40 -19.87
N ASP A 140 -9.43 7.82 -20.86
CA ASP A 140 -7.97 7.69 -20.93
C ASP A 140 -7.22 8.34 -19.76
N LYS A 141 -7.63 9.52 -19.26
CA LYS A 141 -6.90 10.22 -18.19
C LYS A 141 -7.05 9.55 -16.82
N VAL A 142 -8.20 8.91 -16.58
CA VAL A 142 -8.49 8.17 -15.35
C VAL A 142 -7.76 6.83 -15.37
N VAL A 143 -7.71 6.17 -16.52
CA VAL A 143 -6.98 4.90 -16.72
C VAL A 143 -5.46 5.11 -16.61
N ASP A 144 -4.88 6.11 -17.29
CA ASP A 144 -3.42 6.30 -17.29
C ASP A 144 -2.82 6.65 -15.92
N SER A 145 -3.56 7.38 -15.09
CA SER A 145 -3.06 7.82 -13.77
C SER A 145 -3.33 6.81 -12.64
N TYR A 146 -4.47 6.10 -12.68
CA TYR A 146 -4.94 5.24 -11.60
C TYR A 146 -4.73 3.74 -11.88
N TRP A 147 -5.02 3.27 -13.10
CA TRP A 147 -4.95 1.84 -13.43
C TRP A 147 -3.53 1.28 -13.51
N TYR A 148 -2.57 2.07 -13.99
CA TYR A 148 -1.18 1.61 -14.12
C TYR A 148 -0.44 1.55 -12.77
N LYS A 149 -0.76 2.43 -11.82
CA LYS A 149 -0.04 2.56 -10.54
C LYS A 149 -0.52 1.60 -9.44
N GLN A 150 -1.66 0.91 -9.62
CA GLN A 150 -2.30 0.13 -8.55
C GLN A 150 -2.50 -1.36 -8.84
N ARG A 151 -2.00 -1.86 -9.98
CA ARG A 151 -2.16 -3.28 -10.33
C ARG A 151 -1.20 -4.18 -9.56
N LEU A 152 0.04 -3.75 -9.44
CA LEU A 152 1.13 -4.51 -8.83
C LEU A 152 1.55 -3.77 -7.56
N GLY A 153 1.67 -4.53 -6.48
CA GLY A 153 2.10 -4.03 -5.18
C GLY A 153 1.30 -4.60 -4.02
N ILE A 154 1.88 -4.45 -2.84
CA ILE A 154 1.30 -4.90 -1.57
C ILE A 154 0.24 -3.88 -1.15
N PRO A 155 -0.98 -4.31 -0.77
CA PRO A 155 -1.98 -3.41 -0.21
C PRO A 155 -1.41 -2.69 1.01
N ARG A 156 -1.47 -1.37 1.02
CA ARG A 156 -0.96 -0.49 2.10
C ARG A 156 -1.36 -0.90 3.50
N ARG A 157 -2.57 -1.42 3.64
CA ARG A 157 -3.16 -1.91 4.89
C ARG A 157 -2.49 -3.17 5.45
N LEU A 158 -1.72 -3.89 4.62
CA LEU A 158 -0.99 -5.12 4.97
C LEU A 158 0.52 -4.88 5.17
N LEU A 159 0.94 -3.62 5.13
CA LEU A 159 2.31 -3.19 5.42
C LEU A 159 2.55 -3.12 6.94
#